data_AF-A0AAP0KAU4-F1
#
_entry.id   AF-A0AAP0KAU4-F1
#
_cell.length_a   1.000
_cell.length_b   1.000
_cell.length_c   1.000
_cell.angle_alpha   90.00
_cell.angle_beta   90.00
_cell.angle_gamma   90.00
#
_symmetry.space_group_name_H-M   'P 1'
#
loop_
_entity.id
_entity.type
_entity.pdbx_description
1 polymer ?
#
loop_
_entity_poly.entity_id
_entity_poly.type
_entity_poly.pdbx_seq_one_letter_code
_entity_poly.pdbx_strand_id
1 'polypeptide(L)'
;MSAASTTTATICISSQTTSLGTTLRRRSRRLVDKLWLRRQMRGRHDNDHLIRVSAAEQPQETTIEGDVGGGDDESSVETTQVPYSLISQLNVEKALRGIAITDADHYGRLGLSRGCSYDQVTAAYKTKCEELINEGLDEEQLKKKMELLKESYYILSSEEERRLYDWSLSRIEGADRYVWPFEADITQTSNWGDPPPQEPEDVGPTRLVGYFFLGWLVLSFVLSIALNR
;
A
#
# COMPACT_ATOMS: atom_id res chain seq x y z
N MET A 1 24.88 70.82 44.74
CA MET A 1 25.85 70.04 43.92
C MET A 1 25.17 68.73 43.55
N SER A 2 25.21 68.42 42.26
CA SER A 2 24.40 67.41 41.57
C SER A 2 24.68 65.97 42.01
N ALA A 3 23.65 65.14 41.97
CA ALA A 3 23.75 63.75 41.56
C ALA A 3 22.50 63.41 40.74
N ALA A 4 22.68 63.35 39.43
CA ALA A 4 21.65 62.91 38.49
C ALA A 4 21.78 61.39 38.30
N SER A 5 20.65 60.69 38.23
CA SER A 5 20.57 59.36 37.63
C SER A 5 19.24 59.26 36.90
N THR A 6 19.33 59.27 35.58
CA THR A 6 18.22 59.14 34.64
C THR A 6 17.96 57.65 34.42
N THR A 7 16.72 57.21 34.62
CA THR A 7 16.27 55.86 34.24
C THR A 7 15.11 56.00 33.28
N THR A 8 15.28 55.52 32.05
CA THR A 8 14.26 55.57 31.00
C THR A 8 13.46 54.27 31.00
N ALA A 9 12.13 54.40 31.01
CA ALA A 9 11.14 53.34 31.04
C ALA A 9 10.63 52.97 29.63
N THR A 10 10.03 51.78 29.47
CA THR A 10 8.90 51.46 28.55
C THR A 10 8.47 50.02 28.89
N ILE A 11 7.46 49.76 29.74
CA ILE A 11 5.99 49.84 29.60
C ILE A 11 5.39 48.71 28.75
N CYS A 12 4.85 47.73 29.47
CA CYS A 12 3.87 46.71 29.06
C CYS A 12 2.45 47.24 29.21
N ILE A 13 1.49 46.76 28.41
CA ILE A 13 0.03 46.90 28.65
C ILE A 13 -0.62 45.62 28.06
N SER A 14 -1.12 44.61 28.79
CA SER A 14 -2.14 44.52 29.87
C SER A 14 -3.56 44.80 29.37
N SER A 15 -4.32 43.75 29.01
CA SER A 15 -5.40 43.10 29.78
C SER A 15 -6.77 43.80 29.71
N GLN A 16 -7.84 43.05 29.41
CA GLN A 16 -8.86 42.67 30.40
C GLN A 16 -10.09 41.99 29.78
N THR A 17 -10.57 41.05 30.59
CA THR A 17 -11.78 40.24 30.52
C THR A 17 -13.03 41.03 30.90
N THR A 18 -14.21 40.61 30.43
CA THR A 18 -15.45 40.78 31.20
C THR A 18 -16.34 39.55 31.10
N SER A 19 -16.70 39.05 32.28
CA SER A 19 -17.68 38.02 32.60
C SER A 19 -19.10 38.60 32.69
N LEU A 20 -20.12 37.74 32.57
CA LEU A 20 -21.38 37.82 33.33
C LEU A 20 -22.22 36.58 33.02
N GLY A 21 -22.63 35.86 34.07
CA GLY A 21 -23.50 34.69 33.98
C GLY A 21 -24.90 34.97 34.51
N THR A 22 -25.87 34.15 34.13
CA THR A 22 -27.11 33.88 34.89
C THR A 22 -27.75 32.57 34.43
N THR A 23 -28.19 31.77 35.41
CA THR A 23 -28.86 30.47 35.32
C THR A 23 -30.38 30.60 35.19
N LEU A 24 -31.07 29.78 34.36
CA LEU A 24 -32.25 28.97 34.72
C LEU A 24 -32.98 28.32 33.52
N ARG A 25 -33.18 26.99 33.66
CA ARG A 25 -34.43 26.23 33.44
C ARG A 25 -34.86 25.74 32.03
N ARG A 26 -34.78 24.39 31.92
CA ARG A 26 -35.70 23.40 31.31
C ARG A 26 -35.92 23.32 29.79
N ARG A 27 -35.79 22.04 29.37
CA ARG A 27 -36.45 21.28 28.30
C ARG A 27 -35.76 21.21 26.93
N SER A 28 -35.14 20.03 26.75
CA SER A 28 -35.33 19.12 25.62
C SER A 28 -34.79 19.56 24.26
N ARG A 29 -33.73 18.88 23.83
CA ARG A 29 -33.66 18.19 22.53
C ARG A 29 -32.50 17.19 22.56
N ARG A 30 -32.84 15.92 22.75
CA ARG A 30 -32.07 14.80 22.20
C ARG A 30 -32.02 14.99 20.69
N LEU A 31 -30.83 15.01 20.09
CA LEU A 31 -30.54 14.61 18.69
C LEU A 31 -29.18 15.17 18.25
N VAL A 32 -28.09 14.58 18.72
CA VAL A 32 -26.79 14.64 18.03
C VAL A 32 -26.07 13.30 18.25
N ASP A 33 -26.64 12.22 17.70
CA ASP A 33 -25.98 10.90 17.68
C ASP A 33 -26.47 10.01 16.52
N LYS A 34 -26.93 10.62 15.41
CA LYS A 34 -27.48 9.88 14.26
C LYS A 34 -27.07 10.46 12.90
N LEU A 35 -25.78 10.75 12.71
CA LEU A 35 -25.27 11.23 11.42
C LEU A 35 -24.02 10.50 10.89
N TRP A 36 -23.65 9.36 11.47
CA TRP A 36 -22.57 8.50 10.96
C TRP A 36 -23.02 7.10 10.48
N LEU A 37 -24.32 6.84 10.37
CA LEU A 37 -24.86 5.53 9.98
C LEU A 37 -25.77 5.55 8.74
N ARG A 38 -25.57 6.51 7.83
CA ARG A 38 -26.44 6.60 6.64
C ARG A 38 -25.76 7.09 5.36
N ARG A 39 -24.54 6.60 5.08
CA ARG A 39 -23.90 6.86 3.77
C ARG A 39 -22.95 5.76 3.31
N GLN A 40 -23.38 4.51 3.37
CA GLN A 40 -22.61 3.40 2.81
C GLN A 40 -23.50 2.27 2.31
N MET A 41 -24.54 2.62 1.54
CA MET A 41 -25.32 1.67 0.72
C MET A 41 -26.05 2.48 -0.35
N ARG A 42 -25.37 2.74 -1.45
CA ARG A 42 -26.02 2.97 -2.75
C ARG A 42 -25.00 2.60 -3.83
N GLY A 43 -25.16 1.39 -4.36
CA GLY A 43 -24.40 0.92 -5.50
C GLY A 43 -24.57 1.85 -6.70
N ARG A 44 -23.51 1.93 -7.48
CA ARG A 44 -23.58 2.25 -8.90
C ARG A 44 -22.47 1.48 -9.61
N HIS A 45 -22.89 0.32 -10.12
CA HIS A 45 -22.35 -0.21 -11.37
C HIS A 45 -22.35 0.91 -12.41
N ASP A 46 -21.25 1.05 -13.13
CA ASP A 46 -21.19 1.47 -14.53
C ASP A 46 -19.72 1.32 -14.97
N ASN A 47 -19.39 0.22 -15.65
CA ASN A 47 -18.29 0.12 -16.60
C ASN A 47 -18.56 -1.07 -17.53
N ASP A 48 -19.47 -0.81 -18.47
CA ASP A 48 -19.65 -1.64 -19.66
C ASP A 48 -18.44 -1.46 -20.59
N HIS A 49 -17.56 -2.46 -20.65
CA HIS A 49 -16.70 -2.68 -21.81
C HIS A 49 -17.12 -3.98 -22.50
N LEU A 50 -18.04 -3.82 -23.45
CA LEU A 50 -18.54 -4.87 -24.31
C LEU A 50 -17.64 -4.95 -25.55
N ILE A 51 -16.60 -5.81 -25.51
CA ILE A 51 -15.91 -6.23 -26.74
C ILE A 51 -16.63 -7.46 -27.28
N ARG A 52 -17.41 -7.22 -28.32
CA ARG A 52 -18.06 -8.23 -29.15
C ARG A 52 -17.02 -8.82 -30.11
N VAL A 53 -16.66 -10.08 -29.90
CA VAL A 53 -16.13 -10.94 -30.98
C VAL A 53 -16.94 -12.22 -31.00
N SER A 54 -17.67 -12.43 -32.09
CA SER A 54 -18.33 -13.68 -32.41
C SER A 54 -17.67 -14.24 -33.67
N ALA A 55 -17.08 -15.43 -33.57
CA ALA A 55 -16.91 -16.38 -34.66
C ALA A 55 -16.62 -17.77 -34.06
N ALA A 56 -17.20 -18.78 -34.67
CA ALA A 56 -17.56 -20.07 -34.11
C ALA A 56 -16.48 -21.17 -34.26
N GLU A 57 -16.79 -22.28 -33.58
CA GLU A 57 -16.43 -23.68 -33.85
C GLU A 57 -15.10 -24.27 -33.32
N GLN A 58 -15.29 -25.49 -32.80
CA GLN A 58 -14.40 -26.39 -32.07
C GLN A 58 -13.77 -27.42 -33.06
N PRO A 59 -13.14 -28.51 -32.58
CA PRO A 59 -11.71 -28.72 -32.32
C PRO A 59 -11.00 -29.51 -33.45
N GLN A 60 -9.69 -29.34 -33.62
CA GLN A 60 -8.85 -30.39 -34.23
C GLN A 60 -7.51 -30.57 -33.51
N GLU A 61 -7.28 -31.83 -33.21
CA GLU A 61 -6.10 -32.51 -32.69
C GLU A 61 -5.05 -32.62 -33.80
N THR A 62 -3.80 -32.20 -33.57
CA THR A 62 -2.65 -32.61 -34.40
C THR A 62 -1.34 -32.55 -33.62
N THR A 63 -0.81 -33.74 -33.32
CA THR A 63 0.57 -34.05 -32.97
C THR A 63 1.52 -33.62 -34.09
N ILE A 64 2.56 -32.82 -33.78
CA ILE A 64 3.81 -32.77 -34.54
C ILE A 64 4.98 -32.57 -33.55
N GLU A 65 5.82 -33.60 -33.43
CA GLU A 65 7.18 -33.50 -32.90
C GLU A 65 8.08 -32.76 -33.90
N GLY A 66 8.92 -31.86 -33.40
CA GLY A 66 9.90 -31.11 -34.19
C GLY A 66 10.96 -30.49 -33.29
N ASP A 67 12.11 -31.16 -33.24
CA ASP A 67 13.38 -30.86 -32.58
C ASP A 67 14.04 -29.54 -33.03
N VAL A 68 15.03 -29.11 -32.23
CA VAL A 68 16.06 -28.05 -32.43
C VAL A 68 15.80 -26.68 -31.76
N GLY A 69 16.27 -26.58 -30.51
CA GLY A 69 17.47 -25.82 -30.18
C GLY A 69 17.39 -24.29 -30.00
N GLY A 70 17.70 -23.85 -28.77
CA GLY A 70 18.32 -22.54 -28.53
C GLY A 70 17.72 -21.73 -27.38
N GLY A 71 18.43 -21.75 -26.23
CA GLY A 71 18.55 -20.67 -25.26
C GLY A 71 17.27 -19.97 -24.79
N ASP A 72 16.85 -20.29 -23.57
CA ASP A 72 16.68 -19.34 -22.48
C ASP A 72 16.38 -20.18 -21.22
N ASP A 73 17.36 -20.27 -20.32
CA ASP A 73 17.15 -20.83 -18.97
C ASP A 73 16.29 -19.84 -18.16
N GLU A 74 15.03 -19.72 -18.56
CA GLU A 74 13.98 -19.19 -17.72
C GLU A 74 13.80 -20.20 -16.59
N SER A 75 14.29 -19.82 -15.41
CA SER A 75 14.03 -20.43 -14.12
C SER A 75 12.51 -20.52 -13.89
N SER A 76 11.88 -21.52 -14.51
CA SER A 76 10.51 -21.92 -14.25
C SER A 76 10.50 -22.56 -12.87
N VAL A 77 10.38 -21.71 -11.85
CA VAL A 77 10.03 -22.15 -10.49
C VAL A 77 8.60 -22.68 -10.61
N GLU A 78 8.50 -23.99 -10.83
CA GLU A 78 7.26 -24.74 -10.90
C GLU A 78 6.55 -24.60 -9.55
N THR A 79 5.74 -23.55 -9.45
CA THR A 79 4.90 -23.31 -8.30
C THR A 79 3.75 -24.29 -8.44
N THR A 80 3.72 -25.32 -7.61
CA THR A 80 2.56 -26.23 -7.47
C THR A 80 1.31 -25.38 -7.29
N GLN A 81 0.57 -25.12 -8.39
CA GLN A 81 -0.48 -24.12 -8.40
C GLN A 81 -1.64 -24.62 -7.54
N VAL A 82 -1.70 -24.11 -6.32
CA VAL A 82 -2.91 -24.16 -5.53
C VAL A 82 -3.94 -23.31 -6.29
N PRO A 83 -5.20 -23.74 -6.45
CA PRO A 83 -6.18 -23.04 -7.29
C PRO A 83 -6.52 -21.62 -6.80
N TYR A 84 -5.99 -21.20 -5.65
CA TYR A 84 -6.26 -19.92 -4.99
C TYR A 84 -5.07 -18.94 -5.04
N SER A 85 -4.00 -19.27 -5.76
CA SER A 85 -2.82 -18.41 -5.86
C SER A 85 -3.11 -17.14 -6.67
N LEU A 86 -2.78 -15.98 -6.10
CA LEU A 86 -2.86 -14.68 -6.78
C LEU A 86 -1.61 -14.41 -7.60
N ILE A 87 -0.50 -15.10 -7.32
CA ILE A 87 0.77 -14.96 -8.04
C ILE A 87 0.60 -15.54 -9.46
N SER A 88 0.20 -14.69 -10.39
CA SER A 88 0.16 -14.99 -11.81
C SER A 88 0.56 -13.76 -12.61
N GLN A 89 1.11 -13.97 -13.82
CA GLN A 89 1.56 -12.88 -14.68
C GLN A 89 0.44 -11.87 -14.97
N LEU A 90 -0.77 -12.37 -15.23
CA LEU A 90 -1.95 -11.55 -15.48
C LEU A 90 -2.32 -10.67 -14.27
N ASN A 91 -2.23 -11.23 -13.06
CA ASN A 91 -2.55 -10.50 -11.84
C ASN A 91 -1.49 -9.44 -11.49
N VAL A 92 -0.22 -9.73 -11.75
CA VAL A 92 0.87 -8.75 -11.60
C VAL A 92 0.68 -7.58 -12.57
N GLU A 93 0.34 -7.85 -13.83
CA GLU A 93 0.04 -6.79 -14.80
C GLU A 93 -1.17 -5.94 -14.38
N LYS A 94 -2.23 -6.57 -13.87
CA LYS A 94 -3.40 -5.86 -13.32
C LYS A 94 -2.97 -4.93 -12.18
N ALA A 95 -2.18 -5.43 -11.23
CA ALA A 95 -1.69 -4.65 -10.09
C ALA A 95 -0.81 -3.48 -10.52
N LEU A 96 0.07 -3.68 -11.52
CA LEU A 96 0.89 -2.61 -12.10
C LEU A 96 0.04 -1.51 -12.74
N ARG A 97 -1.06 -1.88 -13.40
CA ARG A 97 -2.04 -0.92 -13.95
C ARG A 97 -2.92 -0.24 -12.89
N GLY A 98 -2.81 -0.64 -11.61
CA GLY A 98 -3.64 -0.12 -10.53
C GLY A 98 -5.06 -0.69 -10.54
N ILE A 99 -5.26 -1.86 -11.15
CA ILE A 99 -6.53 -2.57 -11.18
C ILE A 99 -6.52 -3.63 -10.08
N ALA A 100 -7.65 -3.78 -9.39
CA ALA A 100 -7.83 -4.83 -8.39
C ALA A 100 -7.54 -6.22 -8.98
N ILE A 101 -6.72 -6.99 -8.27
CA ILE A 101 -6.43 -8.39 -8.64
C ILE A 101 -7.71 -9.22 -8.50
N THR A 102 -8.36 -9.09 -7.34
CA THR A 102 -9.63 -9.74 -6.99
C THR A 102 -10.70 -8.72 -6.66
N ASP A 103 -11.95 -9.03 -6.97
CA ASP A 103 -13.11 -8.21 -6.60
C ASP A 103 -13.60 -8.50 -5.16
N ALA A 104 -13.09 -9.58 -4.55
CA ALA A 104 -13.51 -10.04 -3.25
C ALA A 104 -12.69 -9.38 -2.12
N ASP A 105 -13.39 -8.90 -1.09
CA ASP A 105 -12.75 -8.44 0.14
C ASP A 105 -12.44 -9.62 1.08
N HIS A 106 -11.21 -10.11 1.03
CA HIS A 106 -10.75 -11.23 1.85
C HIS A 106 -10.68 -10.88 3.35
N TYR A 107 -10.36 -9.63 3.71
CA TYR A 107 -10.37 -9.18 5.10
C TYR A 107 -11.81 -9.10 5.63
N GLY A 108 -12.71 -8.52 4.83
CA GLY A 108 -14.13 -8.43 5.16
C GLY A 108 -14.80 -9.79 5.36
N ARG A 109 -14.45 -10.80 4.54
CA ARG A 109 -14.95 -12.18 4.71
C ARG A 109 -14.60 -12.79 6.07
N LEU A 110 -13.37 -12.55 6.55
CA LEU A 110 -12.93 -13.01 7.88
C LEU A 110 -13.35 -12.07 9.01
N GLY A 111 -13.84 -10.87 8.70
CA GLY A 111 -14.17 -9.84 9.69
C GLY A 111 -12.94 -9.20 10.33
N LEU A 112 -11.83 -9.15 9.60
CA LEU A 112 -10.55 -8.59 10.05
C LEU A 112 -10.34 -7.19 9.48
N SER A 113 -9.52 -6.39 10.17
CA SER A 113 -8.98 -5.15 9.62
C SER A 113 -7.71 -5.41 8.82
N ARG A 114 -7.40 -4.54 7.86
CA ARG A 114 -6.09 -4.49 7.20
C ARG A 114 -4.99 -4.33 8.27
N GLY A 115 -3.83 -4.93 8.06
CA GLY A 115 -2.73 -4.87 9.04
C GLY A 115 -2.79 -5.91 10.18
N CYS A 116 -3.77 -6.84 10.18
CA CYS A 116 -3.88 -7.85 11.24
C CYS A 116 -2.70 -8.84 11.25
N SER A 117 -2.35 -9.42 12.40
CA SER A 117 -1.28 -10.41 12.47
C SER A 117 -1.71 -11.75 11.84
N TYR A 118 -0.74 -12.58 11.43
CA TYR A 118 -1.03 -13.91 10.87
C TYR A 118 -1.76 -14.82 11.86
N ASP A 119 -1.42 -14.73 13.15
CA ASP A 119 -2.11 -15.48 14.20
C ASP A 119 -3.60 -15.09 14.28
N GLN A 120 -3.92 -13.80 14.15
CA GLN A 120 -5.30 -13.32 14.11
C GLN A 120 -6.06 -13.86 12.89
N VAL A 121 -5.40 -13.98 11.74
CA VAL A 121 -5.99 -14.60 10.53
C VAL A 121 -6.37 -16.06 10.81
N THR A 122 -5.48 -16.83 11.43
CA THR A 122 -5.75 -18.24 11.75
C THR A 122 -6.87 -18.41 12.78
N ALA A 123 -6.94 -17.53 13.78
CA ALA A 123 -8.00 -17.56 14.79
C ALA A 123 -9.36 -17.19 14.18
N ALA A 124 -9.42 -16.11 13.40
CA ALA A 124 -10.65 -15.67 12.76
C ALA A 124 -11.19 -16.70 11.76
N TYR A 125 -10.31 -17.37 11.00
CA TYR A 125 -10.70 -18.45 10.12
C TYR A 125 -11.40 -19.59 10.88
N LYS A 126 -10.82 -20.06 11.99
CA LYS A 126 -11.42 -21.11 12.82
C LYS A 126 -12.79 -20.70 13.35
N THR A 127 -12.90 -19.50 13.93
CA THR A 127 -14.17 -18.97 14.42
C THR A 127 -15.22 -18.89 13.31
N LYS A 128 -14.85 -18.41 12.12
CA LYS A 128 -15.76 -18.32 10.97
C LYS A 128 -16.17 -19.70 10.43
N CYS A 129 -15.28 -20.68 10.43
CA CYS A 129 -15.64 -22.06 10.10
C CYS A 129 -16.69 -22.63 11.07
N GLU A 130 -16.50 -22.42 12.36
CA GLU A 130 -17.46 -22.87 13.39
C GLU A 130 -18.81 -22.15 13.26
N GLU A 131 -18.80 -20.84 13.01
CA GLU A 131 -20.02 -20.06 12.73
C GLU A 131 -20.81 -20.63 11.55
N LEU A 132 -20.13 -20.97 10.43
CA LEU A 132 -20.79 -21.52 9.24
C LEU A 132 -21.39 -22.91 9.48
N ILE A 133 -20.71 -23.75 10.27
CA ILE A 133 -21.22 -25.08 10.65
C ILE A 133 -22.46 -24.92 11.55
N ASN A 134 -22.42 -23.97 12.49
CA ASN A 134 -23.53 -23.69 13.40
C ASN A 134 -24.72 -22.99 12.72
N GLU A 135 -24.50 -22.29 11.60
CA GLU A 135 -25.54 -21.61 10.83
C GLU A 135 -26.54 -22.62 10.20
N GLY A 136 -26.19 -23.90 10.12
CA GLY A 136 -27.10 -24.98 9.71
C GLY A 136 -27.58 -24.86 8.26
N LEU A 137 -26.72 -24.33 7.38
CA LEU A 137 -27.04 -24.17 5.96
C LEU A 137 -27.13 -25.52 5.24
N ASP A 138 -27.78 -25.47 4.08
CA ASP A 138 -27.75 -26.56 3.11
C ASP A 138 -26.31 -26.92 2.71
N GLU A 139 -26.05 -28.20 2.48
CA GLU A 139 -24.70 -28.75 2.29
C GLU A 139 -23.96 -28.10 1.12
N GLU A 140 -24.66 -27.79 0.03
CA GLU A 140 -24.07 -27.15 -1.16
C GLU A 140 -23.67 -25.70 -0.87
N GLN A 141 -24.54 -24.97 -0.18
CA GLN A 141 -24.27 -23.58 0.20
C GLN A 141 -23.15 -23.50 1.24
N LEU A 142 -23.13 -24.44 2.19
CA LEU A 142 -22.09 -24.56 3.20
C LEU A 142 -20.73 -24.83 2.54
N LYS A 143 -20.66 -25.78 1.61
CA LYS A 143 -19.43 -26.11 0.88
C LYS A 143 -18.90 -24.89 0.12
N LYS A 144 -19.77 -24.18 -0.61
CA LYS A 144 -19.39 -22.98 -1.35
C LYS A 144 -18.87 -21.88 -0.42
N LYS A 145 -19.56 -21.59 0.70
CA LYS A 145 -19.08 -20.60 1.68
C LYS A 145 -17.75 -21.01 2.29
N MET A 146 -17.58 -22.31 2.58
CA MET A 146 -16.34 -22.86 3.14
C MET A 146 -15.17 -22.73 2.15
N GLU A 147 -15.38 -22.98 0.87
CA GLU A 147 -14.36 -22.78 -0.18
C GLU A 147 -13.92 -21.31 -0.28
N LEU A 148 -14.86 -20.36 -0.28
CA LEU A 148 -14.55 -18.93 -0.28
C LEU A 148 -13.79 -18.48 0.98
N LEU A 149 -14.11 -19.09 2.13
CA LEU A 149 -13.40 -18.84 3.39
C LEU A 149 -11.98 -19.38 3.32
N LYS A 150 -11.81 -20.59 2.78
CA LYS A 150 -10.52 -21.25 2.58
C LYS A 150 -9.62 -20.48 1.61
N GLU A 151 -10.18 -19.98 0.52
CA GLU A 151 -9.50 -19.06 -0.41
C GLU A 151 -8.98 -17.83 0.33
N SER A 152 -9.85 -17.16 1.09
CA SER A 152 -9.49 -15.93 1.82
C SER A 152 -8.44 -16.19 2.89
N TYR A 153 -8.53 -17.33 3.57
CA TYR A 153 -7.51 -17.77 4.53
C TYR A 153 -6.17 -18.06 3.84
N TYR A 154 -6.17 -18.75 2.70
CA TYR A 154 -4.94 -19.06 1.98
C TYR A 154 -4.19 -17.77 1.57
N ILE A 155 -4.91 -16.81 0.99
CA ILE A 155 -4.35 -15.53 0.56
C ILE A 155 -3.79 -14.73 1.75
N LEU A 156 -4.51 -14.68 2.88
CA LEU A 156 -4.11 -13.89 4.04
C LEU A 156 -3.12 -14.60 4.99
N SER A 157 -2.93 -15.91 4.85
CA SER A 157 -1.99 -16.69 5.67
C SER A 157 -0.61 -16.81 5.02
N SER A 158 -0.53 -16.79 3.69
CA SER A 158 0.74 -16.77 2.96
C SER A 158 1.28 -15.34 2.86
N GLU A 159 2.57 -15.17 3.14
CA GLU A 159 3.23 -13.86 3.13
C GLU A 159 3.24 -13.24 1.73
N GLU A 160 3.58 -14.03 0.71
CA GLU A 160 3.72 -13.54 -0.66
C GLU A 160 2.38 -13.16 -1.28
N GLU A 161 1.35 -14.00 -1.06
CA GLU A 161 -0.01 -13.78 -1.55
C GLU A 161 -0.63 -12.56 -0.87
N ARG A 162 -0.45 -12.46 0.45
CA ARG A 162 -0.94 -11.32 1.23
C ARG A 162 -0.26 -10.03 0.82
N ARG A 163 1.06 -10.04 0.61
CA ARG A 163 1.82 -8.89 0.12
C ARG A 163 1.30 -8.41 -1.23
N LEU A 164 1.08 -9.34 -2.17
CA LEU A 164 0.55 -8.99 -3.49
C LEU A 164 -0.88 -8.40 -3.39
N TYR A 165 -1.72 -8.99 -2.55
CA TYR A 165 -3.06 -8.51 -2.28
C TYR A 165 -3.06 -7.11 -1.64
N ASP A 166 -2.33 -6.91 -0.55
CA ASP A 166 -2.23 -5.63 0.17
C ASP A 166 -1.59 -4.54 -0.69
N TRP A 167 -0.61 -4.90 -1.53
CA TRP A 167 -0.03 -3.99 -2.51
C TRP A 167 -1.03 -3.55 -3.57
N SER A 168 -1.83 -4.48 -4.10
CA SER A 168 -2.88 -4.16 -5.08
C SER A 168 -3.93 -3.19 -4.50
N LEU A 169 -4.30 -3.37 -3.23
CA LEU A 169 -5.21 -2.45 -2.53
C LEU A 169 -4.59 -1.06 -2.35
N SER A 170 -3.32 -1.00 -1.96
CA SER A 170 -2.58 0.27 -1.77
C SER A 170 -2.48 1.08 -3.07
N ARG A 171 -2.32 0.40 -4.21
CA ARG A 171 -2.27 1.01 -5.55
C ARG A 171 -3.61 1.62 -5.98
N ILE A 172 -4.72 0.97 -5.63
CA ILE A 172 -6.06 1.49 -5.93
C ILE A 172 -6.35 2.73 -5.09
N GLU A 173 -5.90 2.75 -3.84
CA GLU A 173 -6.11 3.86 -2.91
C GLU A 173 -5.20 5.06 -3.22
N GLY A 174 -3.93 4.81 -3.59
CA GLY A 174 -2.90 5.83 -3.83
C GLY A 174 -2.45 5.92 -5.29
N ALA A 175 -3.32 6.39 -6.20
CA ALA A 175 -2.99 6.51 -7.63
C ALA A 175 -1.81 7.45 -7.93
N ASP A 176 -1.51 8.40 -7.04
CA ASP A 176 -0.52 9.46 -7.26
C ASP A 176 0.92 9.08 -6.89
N ARG A 177 1.12 8.10 -5.99
CA ARG A 177 2.45 7.68 -5.51
C ARG A 177 2.63 6.19 -5.72
N TYR A 178 3.73 5.81 -6.36
CA TYR A 178 4.14 4.41 -6.39
C TYR A 178 4.52 3.95 -4.98
N VAL A 179 3.86 2.89 -4.52
CA VAL A 179 4.16 2.18 -3.27
C VAL A 179 4.84 0.88 -3.66
N TRP A 180 5.99 0.56 -3.06
CA TRP A 180 6.64 -0.73 -3.29
C TRP A 180 5.83 -1.87 -2.64
N PRO A 181 5.78 -3.08 -3.23
CA PRO A 181 5.11 -4.23 -2.62
C PRO A 181 5.58 -4.52 -1.19
N PHE A 182 6.87 -4.34 -0.94
CA PHE A 182 7.50 -4.56 0.35
C PHE A 182 7.17 -3.48 1.39
N GLU A 183 6.77 -2.28 0.97
CA GLU A 183 6.26 -1.25 1.89
C GLU A 183 4.87 -1.62 2.43
N ALA A 184 4.08 -2.37 1.65
CA ALA A 184 2.76 -2.84 2.06
C ALA A 184 2.81 -4.11 2.94
N ASP A 185 3.98 -4.75 3.05
CA ASP A 185 4.17 -6.01 3.77
C ASP A 185 4.41 -5.79 5.27
N ILE A 186 3.53 -6.35 6.09
CA ILE A 186 3.59 -6.26 7.55
C ILE A 186 4.80 -7.04 8.09
N THR A 187 5.21 -8.14 7.42
CA THR A 187 6.34 -8.98 7.88
C THR A 187 7.64 -8.18 7.88
N GLN A 188 7.86 -7.37 6.84
CA GLN A 188 9.09 -6.59 6.73
C GLN A 188 9.17 -5.50 7.80
N THR A 189 8.05 -4.83 8.12
CA THR A 189 8.07 -3.81 9.19
C THR A 189 8.49 -4.38 10.56
N SER A 190 8.21 -5.67 10.81
CA SER A 190 8.64 -6.35 12.03
C SER A 190 10.08 -6.87 12.00
N ASN A 191 10.62 -7.13 10.80
CA ASN A 191 11.93 -7.73 10.58
C ASN A 191 13.01 -6.70 10.18
N TRP A 192 12.63 -5.42 10.04
CA TRP A 192 13.55 -4.31 9.83
C TRP A 192 14.35 -4.08 11.12
N GLY A 193 15.39 -4.87 11.32
CA GLY A 193 16.42 -4.62 12.32
C GLY A 193 17.17 -3.30 12.02
N ASP A 194 18.28 -3.06 12.73
CA ASP A 194 19.12 -1.90 12.44
C ASP A 194 19.47 -1.86 10.94
N PRO A 195 19.33 -0.69 10.27
CA PRO A 195 19.63 -0.58 8.85
C PRO A 195 21.04 -1.12 8.60
N PRO A 196 21.27 -1.78 7.45
CA PRO A 196 22.59 -2.32 7.13
C PRO A 196 23.64 -1.22 7.35
N PRO A 197 24.78 -1.52 8.00
CA PRO A 197 25.84 -0.55 8.19
C PRO A 197 26.13 0.12 6.84
N GLN A 198 26.03 1.44 6.78
CA GLN A 198 26.30 2.16 5.54
C GLN A 198 27.71 1.80 5.10
N GLU A 199 27.83 1.22 3.90
CA GLU A 199 29.13 0.97 3.31
C GLU A 199 29.90 2.31 3.25
N PRO A 200 31.19 2.32 3.60
CA PRO A 200 31.96 3.56 3.52
C PRO A 200 31.94 4.03 2.07
N GLU A 201 31.44 5.25 1.84
CA GLU A 201 31.41 5.84 0.51
C GLU A 201 32.82 5.76 -0.12
N ASP A 202 32.94 5.15 -1.30
CA ASP A 202 34.20 5.11 -2.07
C ASP A 202 34.46 6.49 -2.70
N VAL A 203 34.89 7.42 -1.85
CA VAL A 203 35.13 8.84 -2.18
C VAL A 203 36.49 9.07 -2.85
N GLY A 204 37.28 8.02 -3.08
CA GLY A 204 38.66 8.16 -3.56
C GLY A 204 38.73 8.75 -4.98
N PRO A 205 38.23 8.04 -6.00
CA PRO A 205 38.34 8.46 -7.40
C PRO A 205 37.54 9.73 -7.70
N THR A 206 36.36 9.89 -7.10
CA THR A 206 35.44 11.00 -7.36
C THR A 206 35.97 12.35 -6.87
N ARG A 207 36.68 12.39 -5.73
CA ARG A 207 37.34 13.62 -5.25
C ARG A 207 38.49 14.06 -6.16
N LEU A 208 39.28 13.10 -6.66
CA LEU A 208 40.42 13.41 -7.55
C LEU A 208 39.96 14.05 -8.86
N VAL A 209 38.90 13.51 -9.46
CA VAL A 209 38.28 14.06 -10.67
C VAL A 209 37.70 15.46 -10.38
N GLY A 210 37.06 15.65 -9.23
CA GLY A 210 36.59 16.97 -8.80
C GLY A 210 37.69 18.03 -8.73
N TYR A 211 38.84 17.70 -8.13
CA TYR A 211 39.99 18.61 -8.09
C TYR A 211 40.63 18.84 -9.46
N PHE A 212 40.61 17.85 -10.34
CA PHE A 212 41.10 17.99 -11.71
C PHE A 212 40.27 19.00 -12.51
N PHE A 213 38.93 18.90 -12.46
CA PHE A 213 38.05 19.87 -13.09
C PHE A 213 38.16 21.26 -12.47
N LEU A 214 38.27 21.35 -11.14
CA LEU A 214 38.44 22.63 -10.46
C LEU A 214 39.76 23.32 -10.83
N GLY A 215 40.86 22.56 -10.88
CA GLY A 215 42.16 23.06 -11.30
C GLY A 215 42.16 23.54 -12.75
N TRP A 216 41.52 22.78 -13.65
CA TRP A 216 41.39 23.17 -15.06
C TRP A 216 40.53 24.43 -15.25
N LEU A 217 39.45 24.55 -14.46
CA LEU A 217 38.59 25.74 -14.46
C LEU A 217 39.36 26.98 -13.99
N VAL A 218 40.13 26.88 -12.90
CA VAL A 218 40.96 28.01 -12.43
C VAL A 218 42.02 28.36 -13.47
N LEU A 219 42.67 27.36 -14.07
CA LEU A 219 43.67 27.56 -15.11
C LEU A 219 43.10 28.28 -16.34
N SER A 220 41.88 27.93 -16.77
CA SER A 220 41.23 28.56 -17.92
C SER A 220 40.93 30.04 -17.68
N PHE A 221 40.46 30.41 -16.48
CA PHE A 221 40.27 31.82 -16.12
C PHE A 221 41.59 32.60 -16.10
N VAL A 222 42.65 32.03 -15.53
CA VAL A 222 43.96 32.69 -15.48
C VAL A 222 44.53 32.89 -16.89
N LEU A 223 44.48 31.86 -17.75
CA LEU A 223 44.92 31.97 -19.15
C LEU A 223 44.06 32.99 -19.93
N SER A 224 42.75 33.02 -19.70
CA SER A 224 41.86 33.99 -20.35
C SER A 224 42.23 35.43 -19.99
N ILE A 225 42.50 35.72 -18.71
CA ILE A 225 42.92 37.06 -18.26
C ILE A 225 44.31 37.42 -18.82
N ALA A 226 45.25 36.45 -18.85
CA ALA A 226 46.62 36.69 -19.30
C ALA A 226 46.73 36.90 -20.81
N LEU A 227 45.92 36.20 -21.62
CA LEU A 227 45.94 36.28 -23.08
C LEU A 227 45.03 37.38 -23.65
N ASN A 228 44.03 37.85 -22.90
CA ASN A 228 43.15 38.95 -23.31
C ASN A 228 43.71 40.33 -22.93
N ARG A 229 45.03 40.44 -22.79
CA ARG A 229 45.76 41.65 -22.40
C ARG A 229 46.77 42.02 -23.48
#